data_AF-A0A831NX26-F1
#
_entry.id   AF-A0A831NX26-F1
#
_cell.length_a   1.000
_cell.length_b   1.000
_cell.length_c   1.000
_cell.angle_alpha   90.00
_cell.angle_beta   90.00
_cell.angle_gamma   90.00
#
_symmetry.space_group_name_H-M   'P 1'
#
loop_
_entity.id
_entity.type
_entity.pdbx_description
1 polymer ?
#
loop_
_entity_poly.entity_id
_entity_poly.type
_entity_poly.pdbx_seq_one_letter_code
_entity_poly.pdbx_strand_id
1 'polypeptide(L)'
;SVDVWANRDIFQLNPKDGSPTHVAGVPPDYFSATGQRWGNPLYRWNSRKPEIKERLYHWWAKRLATTFSLVDVVRIDHFRGFEAYWSIPARDKTAENGRWKKGPGLSFFRNMERRLGRLPVIAEDLGFITPAVEKLRDRLGYPGMKILLFGFDGKPDNPYLPFNYSKNCVVYTGTHDNDTAVGWFLSPDVPPESKIQAKKCANKDDHDAASIHRDLIYLALSSTAVLAMLPMQDVLGFGNDCRMNTPATTRGNWQWRCAPGLFAQEISGWLHEQNRFFGRLPAKDGR
;
A
#
# COMPACT_ATOMS: atom_id res chain seq x y z
N SER A 1 -14.38 -8.09 15.68
CA SER A 1 -14.04 -6.86 16.42
C SER A 1 -15.32 -6.24 16.99
N VAL A 2 -15.17 -5.22 17.85
CA VAL A 2 -16.31 -4.41 18.34
C VAL A 2 -17.10 -3.77 17.19
N ASP A 3 -16.46 -3.42 16.07
CA ASP A 3 -17.13 -2.86 14.89
C ASP A 3 -18.18 -3.81 14.32
N VAL A 4 -17.81 -5.09 14.19
CA VAL A 4 -18.71 -6.12 13.66
C VAL A 4 -19.81 -6.45 14.65
N TRP A 5 -19.47 -6.57 15.94
CA TRP A 5 -20.43 -6.87 17.00
C TRP A 5 -21.50 -5.78 17.12
N ALA A 6 -21.11 -4.50 17.11
CA ALA A 6 -22.03 -3.37 17.27
C ALA A 6 -22.80 -3.01 15.98
N ASN A 7 -22.31 -3.42 14.80
CA ASN A 7 -22.87 -3.02 13.50
C ASN A 7 -23.13 -4.24 12.60
N ARG A 8 -23.73 -5.31 13.12
CA ARG A 8 -23.89 -6.59 12.40
C ARG A 8 -24.62 -6.49 11.06
N ASP A 9 -25.51 -5.52 10.92
CA ASP A 9 -26.37 -5.34 9.74
C ASP A 9 -25.64 -4.84 8.50
N ILE A 10 -24.49 -4.16 8.66
CA ILE A 10 -23.67 -3.65 7.56
C ILE A 10 -22.66 -4.68 7.02
N PHE A 11 -22.53 -5.85 7.65
CA PHE A 11 -21.63 -6.95 7.26
C PHE A 11 -22.38 -8.19 6.74
N GLN A 12 -21.74 -8.98 5.88
CA GLN A 12 -22.27 -10.23 5.32
C GLN A 12 -22.18 -11.38 6.35
N LEU A 13 -23.08 -11.35 7.33
CA LEU A 13 -23.15 -12.33 8.43
C LEU A 13 -24.41 -13.20 8.34
N ASN A 14 -24.31 -14.41 8.89
CA ASN A 14 -25.43 -15.28 9.18
C ASN A 14 -26.27 -14.66 10.30
N PRO A 15 -27.58 -14.42 10.09
CA PRO A 15 -28.45 -13.84 11.12
C PRO A 15 -28.57 -14.68 12.39
N LYS A 16 -28.41 -16.01 12.32
CA LYS A 16 -28.60 -16.92 13.45
C LYS A 16 -27.44 -16.86 14.44
N ASP A 17 -26.21 -17.01 13.96
CA ASP A 17 -25.02 -17.17 14.82
C ASP A 17 -24.01 -16.02 14.69
N GLY A 18 -24.14 -15.15 13.68
CA GLY A 18 -23.22 -14.02 13.46
C GLY A 18 -21.92 -14.39 12.75
N SER A 19 -21.76 -15.63 12.31
CA SER A 19 -20.63 -16.06 11.49
C SER A 19 -20.63 -15.35 10.12
N PRO A 20 -19.47 -15.03 9.52
CA PRO A 20 -19.41 -14.53 8.16
C PRO A 20 -19.95 -15.55 7.16
N THR A 21 -20.79 -15.13 6.21
CA THR A 21 -21.20 -16.02 5.10
C THR A 21 -20.17 -16.01 3.97
N HIS A 22 -19.47 -14.88 3.82
CA HIS A 22 -18.35 -14.68 2.92
C HIS A 22 -17.27 -13.87 3.61
N VAL A 23 -16.03 -14.07 3.17
CA VAL A 23 -14.84 -13.44 3.72
C VAL A 23 -14.00 -12.79 2.64
N ALA A 24 -13.21 -11.80 3.04
CA ALA A 24 -12.27 -11.09 2.21
C ALA A 24 -11.02 -11.92 1.88
N GLY A 25 -10.39 -11.55 0.77
CA GLY A 25 -9.15 -12.11 0.29
C GLY A 25 -8.80 -11.52 -1.08
N VAL A 26 -7.88 -12.17 -1.77
CA VAL A 26 -7.52 -11.91 -3.18
C VAL A 26 -7.44 -13.22 -3.96
N PRO A 27 -7.75 -13.22 -5.26
CA PRO A 27 -7.65 -14.42 -6.09
C PRO A 27 -6.20 -14.92 -6.18
N PRO A 28 -6.00 -16.16 -6.69
CA PRO A 28 -4.69 -16.58 -7.16
C PRO A 28 -4.06 -15.58 -8.12
N ASP A 29 -2.77 -15.36 -7.96
CA ASP A 29 -1.95 -14.55 -8.84
C ASP A 29 -0.54 -15.17 -8.98
N TYR A 30 0.35 -14.47 -9.68
CA TYR A 30 1.70 -14.96 -9.93
C TYR A 30 2.57 -15.04 -8.66
N PHE A 31 2.13 -14.43 -7.54
CA PHE A 31 2.79 -14.53 -6.23
C PHE A 31 2.18 -15.62 -5.33
N SER A 32 0.90 -15.97 -5.51
CA SER A 32 0.23 -17.02 -4.74
C SER A 32 -0.67 -17.90 -5.61
N ALA A 33 -0.29 -19.17 -5.74
CA ALA A 33 -1.04 -20.17 -6.50
C ALA A 33 -2.48 -20.41 -5.97
N THR A 34 -2.75 -20.13 -4.70
CA THR A 34 -4.08 -20.33 -4.08
C THR A 34 -4.76 -19.00 -3.68
N GLY A 35 -4.15 -17.87 -4.04
CA GLY A 35 -4.54 -16.54 -3.60
C GLY A 35 -4.30 -16.34 -2.11
N GLN A 36 -5.02 -15.43 -1.49
CA GLN A 36 -4.93 -15.20 -0.04
C GLN A 36 -6.33 -15.08 0.56
N ARG A 37 -6.60 -15.86 1.60
CA ARG A 37 -7.84 -15.80 2.38
C ARG A 37 -7.58 -15.06 3.69
N TRP A 38 -7.94 -13.78 3.76
CA TRP A 38 -7.70 -12.95 4.95
C TRP A 38 -8.70 -13.21 6.07
N GLY A 39 -9.93 -13.61 5.73
CA GLY A 39 -10.93 -14.03 6.72
C GLY A 39 -11.79 -12.89 7.29
N ASN A 40 -11.53 -11.63 6.95
CA ASN A 40 -12.35 -10.49 7.39
C ASN A 40 -13.78 -10.60 6.82
N PRO A 41 -14.84 -10.23 7.56
CA PRO A 41 -16.20 -10.18 7.02
C PRO A 41 -16.33 -9.08 5.96
N LEU A 42 -17.15 -9.34 4.94
CA LEU A 42 -17.38 -8.38 3.84
C LEU A 42 -18.51 -7.40 4.18
N TYR A 43 -18.40 -6.17 3.69
CA TYR A 43 -19.48 -5.18 3.80
C TYR A 43 -20.67 -5.53 2.90
N ARG A 44 -21.86 -5.04 3.26
CA ARG A 44 -23.09 -5.14 2.45
C ARG A 44 -23.27 -3.95 1.50
N TRP A 45 -22.24 -3.61 0.72
CA TRP A 45 -22.28 -2.52 -0.27
C TRP A 45 -23.48 -2.59 -1.22
N ASN A 46 -23.83 -3.81 -1.64
CA ASN A 46 -24.88 -4.07 -2.63
C ASN A 46 -26.25 -4.39 -2.00
N SER A 47 -26.48 -4.01 -0.73
CA SER A 47 -27.77 -4.18 -0.07
C SER A 47 -28.89 -3.47 -0.86
N ARG A 48 -30.04 -4.14 -1.02
CA ARG A 48 -31.26 -3.53 -1.59
C ARG A 48 -32.01 -2.66 -0.58
N LYS A 49 -31.66 -2.76 0.70
CA LYS A 49 -32.25 -2.00 1.81
C LYS A 49 -31.52 -0.65 1.97
N PRO A 50 -32.15 0.50 1.67
CA PRO A 50 -31.52 1.82 1.75
C PRO A 50 -30.96 2.12 3.15
N GLU A 51 -31.65 1.70 4.21
CA GLU A 51 -31.25 1.91 5.60
C GLU A 51 -29.92 1.22 5.94
N ILE A 52 -29.63 0.06 5.35
CA ILE A 52 -28.33 -0.63 5.53
C ILE A 52 -27.21 0.14 4.83
N LYS A 53 -27.48 0.66 3.62
CA LYS A 53 -26.50 1.46 2.88
C LYS A 53 -26.17 2.75 3.62
N GLU A 54 -27.19 3.43 4.14
CA GLU A 54 -27.00 4.67 4.91
C GLU A 54 -26.24 4.41 6.21
N ARG A 55 -26.55 3.35 6.96
CA ARG A 55 -25.78 2.96 8.15
C ARG A 55 -24.33 2.63 7.82
N LEU A 56 -24.07 1.93 6.72
CA LEU A 56 -22.71 1.61 6.27
C LEU A 56 -21.94 2.89 5.89
N TYR A 57 -22.58 3.83 5.21
CA TYR A 57 -21.97 5.11 4.84
C TYR A 57 -21.71 5.98 6.08
N HIS A 58 -22.64 5.99 7.03
CA HIS A 58 -22.46 6.67 8.32
C HIS A 58 -21.31 6.08 9.14
N TRP A 59 -21.21 4.75 9.18
CA TRP A 59 -20.10 4.05 9.84
C TRP A 59 -18.75 4.42 9.20
N TRP A 60 -18.67 4.44 7.87
CA TRP A 60 -17.47 4.86 7.15
C TRP A 60 -17.13 6.33 7.35
N ALA A 61 -18.14 7.22 7.37
CA ALA A 61 -17.93 8.63 7.64
C ALA A 61 -17.33 8.85 9.03
N LYS A 62 -17.86 8.15 10.06
CA LYS A 62 -17.28 8.15 11.40
C LYS A 62 -15.86 7.62 11.42
N ARG A 63 -15.60 6.47 10.77
CA ARG A 63 -14.27 5.88 10.68
C ARG A 63 -13.26 6.85 10.09
N LEU A 64 -13.58 7.46 8.95
CA LEU A 64 -12.70 8.43 8.29
C LEU A 64 -12.52 9.68 9.13
N ALA A 65 -13.59 10.25 9.70
CA ALA A 65 -13.50 11.41 10.58
C ALA A 65 -12.59 11.17 11.79
N THR A 66 -12.73 10.02 12.46
CA THR A 66 -11.85 9.64 13.57
C THR A 66 -10.41 9.50 13.09
N THR A 67 -10.15 8.84 11.97
CA THR A 67 -8.78 8.70 11.47
C THR A 67 -8.17 10.06 11.11
N PHE A 68 -8.90 10.95 10.45
CA PHE A 68 -8.42 12.30 10.12
C PHE A 68 -8.22 13.20 11.35
N SER A 69 -8.78 12.84 12.51
CA SER A 69 -8.44 13.52 13.77
C SER A 69 -7.06 13.14 14.31
N LEU A 70 -6.45 12.07 13.78
CA LEU A 70 -5.15 11.54 14.22
C LEU A 70 -4.03 11.78 13.21
N VAL A 71 -4.36 11.93 11.92
CA VAL A 71 -3.39 12.06 10.83
C VAL A 71 -3.88 13.02 9.75
N ASP A 72 -2.96 13.72 9.09
CA ASP A 72 -3.27 14.63 8.00
C ASP A 72 -3.67 13.93 6.70
N VAL A 73 -3.14 12.71 6.48
CA VAL A 73 -3.36 11.92 5.25
C VAL A 73 -3.60 10.47 5.61
N VAL A 74 -4.58 9.84 4.96
CA VAL A 74 -4.93 8.44 5.17
C VAL A 74 -4.55 7.61 3.95
N ARG A 75 -3.66 6.63 4.13
CA ARG A 75 -3.50 5.55 3.14
C ARG A 75 -4.67 4.58 3.29
N ILE A 76 -5.50 4.44 2.26
CA ILE A 76 -6.56 3.43 2.23
C ILE A 76 -5.98 2.15 1.65
N ASP A 77 -5.77 1.18 2.54
CA ASP A 77 -5.35 -0.18 2.21
C ASP A 77 -6.39 -0.89 1.34
N HIS A 78 -5.92 -1.67 0.38
CA HIS A 78 -6.72 -2.39 -0.61
C HIS A 78 -7.75 -1.51 -1.31
N PHE A 79 -7.34 -0.32 -1.78
CA PHE A 79 -8.22 0.68 -2.40
C PHE A 79 -9.07 0.09 -3.54
N ARG A 80 -8.51 -0.87 -4.29
CA ARG A 80 -9.21 -1.57 -5.37
C ARG A 80 -10.54 -2.21 -4.92
N GLY A 81 -10.66 -2.57 -3.64
CA GLY A 81 -11.88 -3.09 -3.00
C GLY A 81 -13.11 -2.19 -3.16
N PHE A 82 -12.89 -0.88 -3.34
CA PHE A 82 -13.97 0.07 -3.61
C PHE A 82 -14.50 0.00 -5.04
N GLU A 83 -13.70 -0.46 -6.00
CA GLU A 83 -14.13 -0.73 -7.38
C GLU A 83 -14.79 -2.11 -7.47
N ALA A 84 -14.09 -3.14 -7.00
CA ALA A 84 -14.56 -4.51 -6.87
C ALA A 84 -13.79 -5.21 -5.75
N TYR A 85 -14.37 -6.19 -5.06
CA TYR A 85 -13.68 -6.97 -4.02
C TYR A 85 -13.85 -8.46 -4.27
N TRP A 86 -12.85 -9.24 -3.87
CA TRP A 86 -12.90 -10.70 -3.99
C TRP A 86 -13.68 -11.29 -2.82
N SER A 87 -14.75 -12.02 -3.13
CA SER A 87 -15.69 -12.53 -2.15
C SER A 87 -15.61 -14.05 -2.08
N ILE A 88 -14.99 -14.57 -1.03
CA ILE A 88 -14.75 -16.01 -0.83
C ILE A 88 -15.87 -16.59 0.06
N PRO A 89 -16.55 -17.68 -0.31
CA PRO A 89 -17.47 -18.38 0.60
C PRO A 89 -16.76 -18.75 1.91
N ALA A 90 -17.35 -18.42 3.06
CA ALA A 90 -16.63 -18.56 4.34
C ALA A 90 -16.23 -20.01 4.68
N ARG A 91 -16.95 -20.99 4.14
CA ARG A 91 -16.68 -22.43 4.26
C ARG A 91 -15.40 -22.88 3.53
N ASP A 92 -14.92 -22.10 2.56
CA ASP A 92 -13.78 -22.47 1.74
C ASP A 92 -12.48 -22.19 2.51
N LYS A 93 -11.51 -23.10 2.35
CA LYS A 93 -10.20 -23.02 3.02
C LYS A 93 -9.22 -22.09 2.30
N THR A 94 -9.32 -21.99 0.97
CA THR A 94 -8.46 -21.17 0.10
C THR A 94 -9.29 -20.08 -0.59
N ALA A 95 -8.63 -19.19 -1.35
CA ALA A 95 -9.29 -18.07 -2.02
C ALA A 95 -9.76 -18.37 -3.45
N GLU A 96 -9.42 -19.53 -4.00
CA GLU A 96 -9.62 -19.90 -5.41
C GLU A 96 -11.08 -19.82 -5.87
N ASN A 97 -12.01 -20.24 -5.01
CA ASN A 97 -13.44 -20.29 -5.31
C ASN A 97 -14.19 -18.96 -5.06
N GLY A 98 -13.45 -17.87 -4.80
CA GLY A 98 -14.04 -16.56 -4.65
C GLY A 98 -14.60 -16.00 -5.96
N ARG A 99 -15.27 -14.86 -5.87
CA ARG A 99 -15.78 -14.13 -7.05
C ARG A 99 -15.62 -12.63 -6.86
N TRP A 100 -15.31 -11.93 -7.94
CA TRP A 100 -15.35 -10.47 -7.97
C TRP A 100 -16.79 -9.98 -7.75
N LYS A 101 -16.96 -9.10 -6.77
CA LYS A 101 -18.20 -8.38 -6.50
C LYS A 101 -17.95 -6.90 -6.65
N LYS A 102 -18.90 -6.16 -7.23
CA LYS A 102 -18.76 -4.72 -7.39
C LYS A 102 -18.73 -4.01 -6.03
N GLY A 103 -17.75 -3.13 -5.83
CA GLY A 103 -17.67 -2.21 -4.70
C GLY A 103 -18.56 -0.97 -4.90
N PRO A 104 -18.62 -0.05 -3.94
CA PRO A 104 -19.50 1.11 -4.02
C PRO A 104 -19.01 2.23 -4.97
N GLY A 105 -17.75 2.16 -5.38
CA GLY A 105 -17.11 3.03 -6.37
C GLY A 105 -17.16 4.52 -6.03
N LEU A 106 -17.16 5.34 -7.08
CA LEU A 106 -17.13 6.81 -6.99
C LEU A 106 -18.27 7.40 -6.16
N SER A 107 -19.44 6.74 -6.14
CA SER A 107 -20.62 7.22 -5.41
C SER A 107 -20.40 7.29 -3.90
N PHE A 108 -19.59 6.36 -3.35
CA PHE A 108 -19.22 6.34 -1.95
C PHE A 108 -18.31 7.51 -1.61
N PHE A 109 -17.22 7.68 -2.34
CA PHE A 109 -16.25 8.76 -2.06
C PHE A 109 -16.89 10.14 -2.20
N ARG A 110 -17.72 10.37 -3.22
CA ARG A 110 -18.50 11.63 -3.34
C ARG A 110 -19.43 11.85 -2.15
N ASN A 111 -19.97 10.79 -1.56
CA ASN A 111 -20.80 10.92 -0.36
C ASN A 111 -19.95 11.27 0.86
N MET A 112 -18.79 10.61 1.02
CA MET A 112 -17.85 10.93 2.09
C MET A 112 -17.35 12.38 1.97
N GLU A 113 -17.06 12.86 0.76
CA GLU A 113 -16.66 14.24 0.50
C GLU A 113 -17.75 15.25 0.88
N ARG A 114 -19.02 14.94 0.59
CA ARG A 114 -20.14 15.79 1.03
C ARG A 114 -20.29 15.84 2.55
N ARG A 115 -19.92 14.78 3.26
CA ARG A 115 -20.06 14.70 4.73
C ARG A 115 -18.87 15.31 5.47
N LEU A 116 -17.66 15.15 4.92
CA LEU A 116 -16.40 15.42 5.63
C LEU A 116 -15.56 16.52 4.97
N GLY A 117 -15.94 16.99 3.78
CA GLY A 117 -15.11 17.85 2.95
C GLY A 117 -14.07 17.06 2.15
N ARG A 118 -13.01 17.74 1.71
CA ARG A 118 -11.93 17.11 0.94
C ARG A 118 -11.32 15.94 1.73
N LEU A 119 -11.09 14.81 1.06
CA LEU A 119 -10.50 13.62 1.67
C LEU A 119 -9.01 13.51 1.28
N PRO A 120 -8.06 13.79 2.19
CA PRO A 120 -6.64 13.60 1.93
C PRO A 120 -6.29 12.11 1.98
N VAL A 121 -6.39 11.43 0.84
CA VAL A 121 -6.22 9.96 0.73
C VAL A 121 -5.06 9.62 -0.21
N ILE A 122 -4.25 8.65 0.20
CA ILE A 122 -3.35 7.89 -0.69
C ILE A 122 -4.01 6.55 -0.99
N ALA A 123 -4.15 6.20 -2.26
CA ALA A 123 -4.73 4.92 -2.67
C ALA A 123 -3.62 3.85 -2.68
N GLU A 124 -3.76 2.82 -1.85
CA GLU A 124 -2.95 1.60 -2.02
C GLU A 124 -3.54 0.81 -3.20
N ASP A 125 -2.84 0.91 -4.33
CA ASP A 125 -3.20 0.35 -5.63
C ASP A 125 -2.10 -0.60 -6.14
N LEU A 126 -1.63 -1.49 -5.29
CA LEU A 126 -0.68 -2.54 -5.64
C LEU A 126 -1.39 -3.85 -6.03
N GLY A 127 -0.63 -4.77 -6.62
CA GLY A 127 -1.13 -6.09 -7.03
C GLY A 127 -1.99 -6.04 -8.29
N PHE A 128 -3.05 -6.85 -8.34
CA PHE A 128 -3.94 -6.95 -9.50
C PHE A 128 -4.85 -5.71 -9.64
N ILE A 129 -4.39 -4.74 -10.43
CA ILE A 129 -5.11 -3.51 -10.74
C ILE A 129 -5.68 -3.55 -12.15
N THR A 130 -6.93 -3.10 -12.28
CA THR A 130 -7.62 -2.99 -13.58
C THR A 130 -7.73 -1.53 -13.99
N PRO A 131 -7.92 -1.22 -15.29
CA PRO A 131 -8.16 0.15 -15.75
C PRO A 131 -9.34 0.84 -15.05
N ALA A 132 -10.31 0.07 -14.55
CA ALA A 132 -11.44 0.61 -13.78
C ALA A 132 -11.02 1.13 -12.40
N VAL A 133 -10.05 0.50 -11.75
CA VAL A 133 -9.48 0.93 -10.47
C VAL A 133 -8.65 2.20 -10.66
N GLU A 134 -7.79 2.23 -11.68
CA GLU A 134 -7.01 3.43 -12.03
C GLU A 134 -7.93 4.61 -12.34
N LYS A 135 -8.97 4.38 -13.16
CA LYS A 135 -9.97 5.40 -13.46
C LYS A 135 -10.72 5.89 -12.22
N LEU A 136 -10.95 5.03 -11.22
CA LEU A 136 -11.57 5.43 -9.96
C LEU A 136 -10.61 6.33 -9.16
N ARG A 137 -9.36 5.90 -8.98
CA ARG A 137 -8.29 6.66 -8.31
C ARG A 137 -8.10 8.03 -8.95
N ASP A 138 -7.94 8.07 -10.27
CA ASP A 138 -7.63 9.28 -11.02
C ASP A 138 -8.80 10.28 -11.00
N ARG A 139 -10.05 9.81 -11.09
CA ARG A 139 -11.23 10.67 -10.95
C ARG A 139 -11.36 11.30 -9.56
N LEU A 140 -10.84 10.63 -8.54
CA LEU A 140 -10.80 11.13 -7.16
C LEU A 140 -9.58 12.02 -6.90
N GLY A 141 -8.63 12.06 -7.83
CA GLY A 141 -7.38 12.80 -7.67
C GLY A 141 -6.45 12.23 -6.61
N TYR A 142 -6.66 10.99 -6.15
CA TYR A 142 -5.82 10.38 -5.12
C TYR A 142 -4.50 9.91 -5.73
N PRO A 143 -3.35 10.18 -5.08
CA PRO A 143 -2.10 9.59 -5.51
C PRO A 143 -2.12 8.06 -5.29
N GLY A 144 -1.63 7.33 -6.29
CA GLY A 144 -1.33 5.90 -6.18
C GLY A 144 0.06 5.66 -5.58
N MET A 145 0.43 4.40 -5.41
CA MET A 145 1.72 3.98 -4.84
C MET A 145 2.66 3.42 -5.90
N LYS A 146 3.95 3.71 -5.75
CA LYS A 146 5.03 3.17 -6.59
C LYS A 146 6.09 2.55 -5.69
N ILE A 147 6.34 1.25 -5.82
CA ILE A 147 7.32 0.51 -5.03
C ILE A 147 8.51 0.17 -5.92
N LEU A 148 9.67 0.77 -5.66
CA LEU A 148 10.87 0.59 -6.51
C LEU A 148 11.28 -0.87 -6.62
N LEU A 149 11.18 -1.65 -5.54
CA LEU A 149 11.52 -3.08 -5.55
C LEU A 149 10.70 -3.92 -6.55
N PHE A 150 9.57 -3.40 -7.06
CA PHE A 150 8.76 -4.06 -8.10
C PHE A 150 9.13 -3.62 -9.53
N GLY A 151 9.99 -2.62 -9.69
CA GLY A 151 10.31 -2.01 -10.98
C GLY A 151 11.35 -2.73 -11.81
N PHE A 152 12.17 -3.58 -11.18
CA PHE A 152 13.36 -4.14 -11.82
C PHE A 152 13.12 -5.55 -12.38
N ASP A 153 12.16 -5.72 -13.29
CA ASP A 153 11.83 -7.01 -13.91
C ASP A 153 12.45 -7.21 -15.31
N GLY A 154 13.43 -6.36 -15.68
CA GLY A 154 14.09 -6.35 -16.98
C GLY A 154 13.31 -5.61 -18.07
N LYS A 155 12.06 -5.18 -17.82
CA LYS A 155 11.22 -4.52 -18.83
C LYS A 155 11.26 -3.00 -18.67
N PRO A 156 11.49 -2.23 -19.76
CA PRO A 156 11.59 -0.78 -19.66
C PRO A 156 10.23 -0.08 -19.46
N ASP A 157 9.13 -0.75 -19.75
CA ASP A 157 7.76 -0.23 -19.60
C ASP A 157 7.14 -0.56 -18.22
N ASN A 158 7.90 -1.16 -17.30
CA ASN A 158 7.42 -1.46 -15.97
C ASN A 158 6.97 -0.17 -15.24
N PRO A 159 5.71 -0.10 -14.78
CA PRO A 159 5.13 1.13 -14.21
C PRO A 159 5.75 1.53 -12.86
N TYR A 160 6.60 0.68 -12.26
CA TYR A 160 7.32 0.96 -11.03
C TYR A 160 8.74 1.51 -11.25
N LEU A 161 9.19 1.66 -12.51
CA LEU A 161 10.41 2.40 -12.84
C LEU A 161 10.20 3.92 -12.75
N PRO A 162 11.13 4.70 -12.14
CA PRO A 162 10.95 6.14 -11.89
C PRO A 162 10.59 6.99 -13.09
N PHE A 163 11.14 6.68 -14.27
CA PHE A 163 10.89 7.43 -15.50
C PHE A 163 9.52 7.12 -16.13
N ASN A 164 8.78 6.13 -15.63
CA ASN A 164 7.41 5.80 -16.03
C ASN A 164 6.35 6.38 -15.08
N TYR A 165 6.74 7.18 -14.08
CA TYR A 165 5.81 7.71 -13.08
C TYR A 165 4.97 8.85 -13.62
N SER A 166 3.69 8.87 -13.22
CA SER A 166 2.91 10.10 -13.20
C SER A 166 3.28 10.91 -11.95
N LYS A 167 3.11 12.24 -12.01
CA LYS A 167 3.44 13.11 -10.85
C LYS A 167 2.62 12.76 -9.60
N ASN A 168 1.33 12.50 -9.76
CA ASN A 168 0.40 12.22 -8.65
C ASN A 168 0.54 10.77 -8.16
N CYS A 169 1.71 10.43 -7.61
CA CYS A 169 1.96 9.17 -6.94
C CYS A 169 2.88 9.38 -5.74
N VAL A 170 2.91 8.38 -4.86
CA VAL A 170 3.85 8.29 -3.74
C VAL A 170 4.82 7.15 -3.99
N VAL A 171 6.10 7.48 -4.10
CA VAL A 171 7.15 6.49 -4.29
C VAL A 171 7.66 5.98 -2.95
N TYR A 172 7.96 4.69 -2.91
CA TYR A 172 8.62 4.00 -1.82
C TYR A 172 9.80 3.22 -2.39
N THR A 173 10.86 3.05 -1.60
CA THR A 173 11.84 2.00 -1.87
C THR A 173 11.14 0.64 -1.74
N GLY A 174 10.70 0.32 -0.53
CA GLY A 174 9.82 -0.78 -0.17
C GLY A 174 8.74 -0.34 0.83
N THR A 175 7.76 -1.19 1.09
CA THR A 175 6.79 -1.02 2.18
C THR A 175 7.15 -1.91 3.37
N HIS A 176 6.32 -1.92 4.42
CA HIS A 176 6.49 -2.84 5.54
C HIS A 176 6.30 -4.32 5.17
N ASP A 177 5.64 -4.62 4.03
CA ASP A 177 5.43 -5.99 3.54
C ASP A 177 6.59 -6.51 2.69
N ASN A 178 7.51 -5.63 2.30
CA ASN A 178 8.67 -5.97 1.49
C ASN A 178 9.89 -6.32 2.38
N ASP A 179 10.86 -7.01 1.78
CA ASP A 179 12.23 -7.02 2.31
C ASP A 179 12.79 -5.60 2.38
N THR A 180 13.83 -5.40 3.18
CA THR A 180 14.64 -4.17 3.07
C THR A 180 15.33 -4.10 1.71
N ALA A 181 15.76 -2.92 1.27
CA ALA A 181 16.49 -2.75 0.01
C ALA A 181 17.75 -3.64 -0.08
N VAL A 182 18.50 -3.72 1.02
CA VAL A 182 19.69 -4.59 1.12
C VAL A 182 19.28 -6.06 1.12
N GLY A 183 18.24 -6.42 1.87
CA GLY A 183 17.71 -7.79 1.91
C GLY A 183 17.26 -8.28 0.53
N TRP A 184 16.50 -7.45 -0.20
CA TRP A 184 16.07 -7.71 -1.57
C TRP A 184 17.27 -7.92 -2.50
N PHE A 185 18.28 -7.04 -2.44
CA PHE A 185 19.44 -7.14 -3.33
C PHE A 185 20.30 -8.38 -3.05
N LEU A 186 20.42 -8.79 -1.79
CA LEU A 186 21.14 -10.00 -1.39
C LEU A 186 20.34 -11.28 -1.60
N SER A 187 19.01 -11.20 -1.77
CA SER A 187 18.16 -12.36 -1.92
C SER A 187 18.54 -13.19 -3.16
N PRO A 188 18.62 -14.53 -3.05
CA PRO A 188 18.81 -15.42 -4.20
C PRO A 188 17.57 -15.49 -5.09
N ASP A 189 16.39 -15.12 -4.57
CA ASP A 189 15.13 -15.14 -5.33
C ASP A 189 15.02 -13.95 -6.30
N VAL A 190 15.88 -12.95 -6.15
CA VAL A 190 15.96 -11.80 -7.07
C VAL A 190 16.95 -12.12 -8.19
N PRO A 191 16.51 -12.12 -9.46
CA PRO A 191 17.39 -12.42 -10.59
C PRO A 191 18.56 -11.44 -10.73
N PRO A 192 19.75 -11.88 -11.19
CA PRO A 192 20.90 -11.00 -11.40
C PRO A 192 20.61 -9.79 -12.31
N GLU A 193 19.80 -9.97 -13.35
CA GLU A 193 19.39 -8.91 -14.27
C GLU A 193 18.61 -7.80 -13.57
N SER A 194 17.77 -8.13 -12.59
CA SER A 194 17.05 -7.17 -11.76
C SER A 194 18.00 -6.30 -10.94
N LYS A 195 19.05 -6.92 -10.37
CA LYS A 195 20.08 -6.25 -9.58
C LYS A 195 20.90 -5.29 -10.44
N ILE A 196 21.29 -5.74 -11.64
CA ILE A 196 22.01 -4.93 -12.63
C ILE A 196 21.13 -3.76 -13.10
N GLN A 197 19.85 -4.00 -13.39
CA GLN A 197 18.93 -2.95 -13.81
C GLN A 197 18.76 -1.89 -12.72
N ALA A 198 18.61 -2.29 -11.46
CA ALA A 198 18.49 -1.36 -10.33
C ALA A 198 19.70 -0.41 -10.22
N LYS A 199 20.92 -0.96 -10.30
CA LYS A 199 22.16 -0.20 -10.29
C LYS A 199 22.28 0.73 -11.51
N LYS A 200 22.01 0.23 -12.71
CA LYS A 200 21.99 1.05 -13.94
C LYS A 200 20.99 2.19 -13.87
N CYS A 201 19.78 1.97 -13.35
CA CYS A 201 18.80 3.03 -13.16
C CYS A 201 19.34 4.16 -12.28
N ALA A 202 20.12 3.83 -11.25
CA ALA A 202 20.78 4.79 -10.36
C ALA A 202 22.11 5.35 -10.92
N ASN A 203 22.42 5.06 -12.19
CA ASN A 203 23.69 5.42 -12.84
C ASN A 203 24.92 4.89 -12.07
N LYS A 204 24.84 3.62 -11.64
CA LYS A 204 25.91 2.86 -10.97
C LYS A 204 26.26 1.63 -11.80
N ASP A 205 27.56 1.37 -11.88
CA ASP A 205 28.12 0.18 -12.54
C ASP A 205 28.79 -0.78 -11.54
N ASP A 206 28.66 -0.51 -10.23
CA ASP A 206 29.15 -1.38 -9.17
C ASP A 206 28.15 -2.49 -8.80
N HIS A 207 28.65 -3.49 -8.06
CA HIS A 207 27.87 -4.59 -7.50
C HIS A 207 27.81 -4.54 -5.97
N ASP A 208 28.04 -3.37 -5.36
CA ASP A 208 28.08 -3.24 -3.92
C ASP A 208 26.67 -3.29 -3.32
N ALA A 209 26.39 -4.35 -2.56
CA ALA A 209 25.12 -4.54 -1.88
C ALA A 209 24.94 -3.55 -0.72
N ALA A 210 26.02 -3.06 -0.10
CA ALA A 210 25.92 -2.12 1.01
C ALA A 210 25.44 -0.73 0.56
N SER A 211 25.61 -0.38 -0.71
CA SER A 211 25.19 0.92 -1.27
C SER A 211 23.80 0.92 -1.89
N ILE A 212 23.20 -0.24 -2.17
CA ILE A 212 21.91 -0.33 -2.89
C ILE A 212 20.78 0.47 -2.21
N HIS A 213 20.75 0.52 -0.88
CA HIS A 213 19.72 1.28 -0.17
C HIS A 213 19.82 2.78 -0.50
N ARG A 214 21.04 3.32 -0.64
CA ARG A 214 21.27 4.71 -1.03
C ARG A 214 20.92 4.93 -2.50
N ASP A 215 21.19 3.96 -3.36
CA ASP A 215 20.83 4.03 -4.78
C ASP A 215 19.30 4.06 -4.96
N LEU A 216 18.55 3.23 -4.21
CA LEU A 216 17.09 3.26 -4.26
C LEU A 216 16.51 4.53 -3.62
N ILE A 217 17.12 5.05 -2.55
CA ILE A 217 16.76 6.35 -1.96
C ILE A 217 17.01 7.47 -2.99
N TYR A 218 18.14 7.46 -3.68
CA TYR A 218 18.44 8.39 -4.77
C TYR A 218 17.35 8.34 -5.84
N LEU A 219 16.96 7.15 -6.30
CA LEU A 219 15.91 6.98 -7.31
C LEU A 219 14.53 7.47 -6.83
N ALA A 220 14.17 7.19 -5.58
CA ALA A 220 12.92 7.66 -5.00
C ALA A 220 12.90 9.20 -4.96
N LEU A 221 13.99 9.81 -4.46
CA LEU A 221 14.09 11.26 -4.33
C LEU A 221 14.26 11.96 -5.69
N SER A 222 14.87 11.34 -6.70
CA SER A 222 15.01 11.92 -8.04
C SER A 222 13.76 11.78 -8.90
N SER A 223 12.76 10.99 -8.47
CA SER A 223 11.55 10.73 -9.26
C SER A 223 10.60 11.93 -9.34
N THR A 224 9.59 11.85 -10.23
CA THR A 224 8.55 12.88 -10.36
C THR A 224 7.41 12.77 -9.34
N ALA A 225 7.47 11.80 -8.42
CA ALA A 225 6.45 11.56 -7.40
C ALA A 225 6.32 12.76 -6.44
N VAL A 226 5.06 13.12 -6.12
CA VAL A 226 4.75 14.21 -5.16
C VAL A 226 5.25 13.94 -3.75
N LEU A 227 5.43 12.68 -3.38
CA LEU A 227 5.97 12.27 -2.08
C LEU A 227 6.88 11.06 -2.26
N ALA A 228 8.01 11.06 -1.55
CA ALA A 228 8.90 9.91 -1.42
C ALA A 228 8.89 9.45 0.04
N MET A 229 8.52 8.19 0.29
CA MET A 229 8.47 7.57 1.60
C MET A 229 9.54 6.49 1.73
N LEU A 230 10.45 6.66 2.69
CA LEU A 230 11.59 5.79 2.88
C LEU A 230 11.43 5.04 4.23
N PRO A 231 11.37 3.70 4.24
CA PRO A 231 11.44 2.93 5.47
C PRO A 231 12.73 3.24 6.24
N MET A 232 12.63 3.31 7.56
CA MET A 232 13.79 3.62 8.40
C MET A 232 14.90 2.56 8.27
N GLN A 233 14.53 1.29 8.01
CA GLN A 233 15.49 0.24 7.70
C GLN A 233 16.35 0.55 6.47
N ASP A 234 15.74 1.10 5.42
CA ASP A 234 16.46 1.48 4.20
C ASP A 234 17.28 2.75 4.41
N VAL A 235 16.81 3.70 5.21
CA VAL A 235 17.61 4.87 5.61
C VAL A 235 18.90 4.43 6.33
N LEU A 236 18.80 3.43 7.21
CA LEU A 236 19.91 2.89 7.99
C LEU A 236 20.74 1.83 7.25
N GLY A 237 20.31 1.38 6.06
CA GLY A 237 20.99 0.36 5.27
C GLY A 237 20.96 -1.04 5.90
N PHE A 238 19.91 -1.38 6.65
CA PHE A 238 19.79 -2.68 7.30
C PHE A 238 19.35 -3.81 6.36
N GLY A 239 19.84 -5.01 6.65
CA GLY A 239 19.49 -6.24 5.94
C GLY A 239 18.14 -6.81 6.34
N ASN A 240 17.88 -8.05 5.90
CA ASN A 240 16.56 -8.66 6.05
C ASN A 240 16.23 -9.17 7.47
N ASP A 241 17.21 -9.18 8.37
CA ASP A 241 17.02 -9.33 9.80
C ASP A 241 16.16 -8.21 10.41
N CYS A 242 16.01 -7.09 9.68
CA CYS A 242 15.19 -5.95 10.06
C CYS A 242 13.84 -5.85 9.30
N ARG A 243 13.43 -6.89 8.55
CA ARG A 243 12.14 -6.91 7.85
C ARG A 243 10.98 -6.72 8.83
N MET A 244 10.01 -5.87 8.47
CA MET A 244 8.88 -5.57 9.35
C MET A 244 7.80 -6.66 9.31
N ASN A 245 7.39 -7.09 8.12
CA ASN A 245 6.37 -8.11 7.94
C ASN A 245 6.70 -8.99 6.73
N THR A 246 6.49 -10.29 6.89
CA THR A 246 6.49 -11.28 5.82
C THR A 246 5.03 -11.69 5.56
N PRO A 247 4.43 -11.27 4.43
CA PRO A 247 3.05 -11.61 4.11
C PRO A 247 2.77 -13.12 4.17
N ALA A 248 1.53 -13.48 4.49
CA ALA A 248 1.08 -14.86 4.67
C ALA A 248 1.73 -15.65 5.83
N THR A 249 2.51 -15.00 6.70
CA THR A 249 3.04 -15.62 7.93
C THR A 249 2.33 -15.08 9.18
N THR A 250 2.31 -15.85 10.27
CA THR A 250 1.60 -15.51 11.52
C THR A 250 2.52 -15.25 12.71
N ARG A 251 3.84 -15.41 12.55
CA ARG A 251 4.84 -15.28 13.62
C ARG A 251 6.06 -14.51 13.10
N GLY A 252 6.73 -13.79 13.99
CA GLY A 252 7.97 -13.07 13.68
C GLY A 252 7.77 -11.67 13.07
N ASN A 253 6.53 -11.26 12.78
CA ASN A 253 6.22 -9.95 12.19
C ASN A 253 6.01 -8.86 13.25
N TRP A 254 6.19 -7.60 12.85
CA TRP A 254 5.89 -6.39 13.63
C TRP A 254 6.76 -6.23 14.89
N GLN A 255 7.95 -6.83 14.89
CA GLN A 255 8.86 -6.83 16.05
C GLN A 255 10.04 -5.88 15.91
N TRP A 256 10.38 -5.45 14.69
CA TRP A 256 11.52 -4.56 14.46
C TRP A 256 11.33 -3.23 15.17
N ARG A 257 12.39 -2.77 15.84
CA ARG A 257 12.43 -1.49 16.55
C ARG A 257 13.77 -0.81 16.29
N CYS A 258 13.73 0.49 16.02
CA CYS A 258 14.93 1.30 15.90
C CYS A 258 15.51 1.60 17.30
N ALA A 259 16.78 1.28 17.52
CA ALA A 259 17.47 1.64 18.75
C ALA A 259 17.72 3.16 18.81
N PRO A 260 17.59 3.82 19.99
CA PRO A 260 17.76 5.27 20.11
C PRO A 260 19.08 5.82 19.55
N GLY A 261 20.17 5.05 19.67
CA GLY A 261 21.50 5.45 19.17
C GLY A 261 21.59 5.56 17.64
N LEU A 262 20.62 5.04 16.90
CA LEU A 262 20.59 5.09 15.43
C LEU A 262 19.96 6.39 14.90
N PHE A 263 19.34 7.21 15.75
CA PHE A 263 18.90 8.57 15.41
C PHE A 263 20.08 9.55 15.46
N ALA A 264 21.08 9.31 14.61
CA ALA A 264 22.33 10.08 14.58
C ALA A 264 22.22 11.36 13.73
N GLN A 265 22.92 12.41 14.16
CA GLN A 265 23.01 13.70 13.44
C GLN A 265 23.52 13.51 12.00
N GLU A 266 24.45 12.57 11.79
CA GLU A 266 25.01 12.24 10.47
C GLU A 266 23.94 11.75 9.49
N ILE A 267 23.06 10.84 9.92
CA ILE A 267 21.96 10.32 9.10
C ILE A 267 20.96 11.43 8.76
N SER A 268 20.59 12.24 9.75
CA SER A 268 19.71 13.40 9.53
C SER A 268 20.35 14.42 8.58
N GLY A 269 21.64 14.69 8.72
CA GLY A 269 22.38 15.62 7.85
C GLY A 269 22.46 15.12 6.42
N TRP A 270 22.77 13.84 6.24
CA TRP A 270 22.77 13.21 4.92
C TRP A 270 21.38 13.27 4.27
N LEU A 271 20.31 12.89 4.97
CA LEU A 271 18.95 12.98 4.45
C LEU A 271 18.55 14.42 4.10
N HIS A 272 18.94 15.39 4.94
CA HIS A 272 18.70 16.81 4.65
C HIS A 272 19.36 17.23 3.33
N GLU A 273 20.63 16.89 3.14
CA GLU A 273 21.37 17.20 1.92
C GLU A 273 20.78 16.51 0.68
N GLN A 274 20.34 15.25 0.79
CA GLN A 274 19.64 14.59 -0.32
C GLN A 274 18.33 15.29 -0.68
N ASN A 275 17.52 15.64 0.33
CA ASN A 275 16.27 16.38 0.09
C ASN A 275 16.54 17.78 -0.47
N ARG A 276 17.61 18.46 -0.04
CA ARG A 276 18.04 19.75 -0.60
C ARG A 276 18.41 19.61 -2.07
N PHE A 277 19.24 18.63 -2.40
CA PHE A 277 19.73 18.39 -3.76
C PHE A 277 18.59 18.10 -4.75
N PHE A 278 17.61 17.29 -4.34
CA PHE A 278 16.45 16.93 -5.18
C PHE A 278 15.26 17.89 -5.06
N GLY A 279 15.39 19.02 -4.35
CA GLY A 279 14.31 20.00 -4.23
C GLY A 279 13.08 19.50 -3.44
N ARG A 280 13.30 18.66 -2.42
CA ARG A 280 12.27 18.07 -1.55
C ARG A 280 12.23 18.64 -0.13
N LEU A 281 13.03 19.67 0.16
CA LEU A 281 12.84 20.42 1.40
C LEU A 281 11.48 21.12 1.39
N PRO A 282 10.86 21.34 2.56
CA PRO A 282 9.67 22.17 2.67
C PRO A 282 9.90 23.51 1.96
N ALA A 283 8.91 23.98 1.22
CA ALA A 283 8.94 25.33 0.66
C ALA A 283 9.17 26.33 1.80
N LYS A 284 10.12 27.25 1.62
CA LYS A 284 10.52 28.16 2.71
C LYS A 284 9.41 29.11 3.14
N ASP A 285 8.35 29.31 2.37
CA ASP A 285 7.19 30.12 2.76
C ASP A 285 5.93 29.75 1.97
N GLY A 286 4.89 29.25 2.65
CA GLY A 286 3.45 29.41 2.33
C GLY A 286 2.94 29.45 0.88
N ARG A 287 3.52 28.70 -0.07
CA ARG A 287 3.00 28.53 -1.43
C ARG A 287 2.97 27.06 -1.83
#